data_AF-A0A812LRV3-F1
#
_entry.id   AF-A0A812LRV3-F1
#
_cell.length_a   1.000
_cell.length_b   1.000
_cell.length_c   1.000
_cell.angle_alpha   90.00
_cell.angle_beta   90.00
_cell.angle_gamma   90.00
#
_symmetry.space_group_name_H-M   'P 1'
#
loop_
_entity.id
_entity.type
_entity.pdbx_description
1 polymer ?
#
loop_
_entity_poly.entity_id
_entity_poly.type
_entity_poly.pdbx_seq_one_letter_code
_entity_poly.pdbx_strand_id
1 'polypeptide(L)'
;MCEGKFCQLPPPFSLKKEPSVPYTLQIIIQSAAPPPKGDPNGAYVHIFKHVYLHRNKVSASECVQMCWSNPLRFDWGNQPRVALMALNFMLDKMGGKQVRFWLIKPKYEKKVSLDQQAREDGYKFIREFGPRTNNRNQFMEWTYEQINTPGGKIEGWSEGKVKEAPRNHMRGRQNAKTLDYWPFTFKSFTTRFFDKVLVKMLPAMRQHEEDATVWARYSSAHFEQGASRHACNNPYDRAEDDKAFAQMKTSKIWEISHHNFVKLITPSFSAVDEVEDMDAIMARTHYIVITDNGMYYRVAATTKTSINFIPWGNEPKDLLGQSQVEIFKAYKLNPHGHQLPPSYHEYCARSQEVPIGAFSMVKMPPQEVRPSLLSEEALRVRVKKEKVTHAF
;
A
#
# COMPACT_ATOMS: atom_id res chain seq x y z
N MET A 1 0.06 -43.99 -19.81
CA MET A 1 -0.82 -43.54 -20.92
C MET A 1 0.00 -42.55 -21.73
N CYS A 2 0.12 -42.72 -23.05
CA CYS A 2 1.17 -42.15 -23.93
C CYS A 2 1.55 -40.68 -23.66
N GLU A 3 2.56 -40.44 -22.83
CA GLU A 3 3.21 -39.13 -22.72
C GLU A 3 3.97 -38.86 -24.02
N GLY A 4 3.49 -37.92 -24.81
CA GLY A 4 4.21 -37.39 -25.98
C GLY A 4 4.14 -38.22 -27.27
N LYS A 5 3.44 -39.36 -27.30
CA LYS A 5 3.33 -40.24 -28.50
C LYS A 5 1.93 -40.22 -29.14
N PHE A 6 1.29 -39.05 -29.22
CA PHE A 6 -0.07 -38.89 -29.76
C PHE A 6 -0.18 -39.27 -31.25
N CYS A 7 0.90 -39.13 -32.01
CA CYS A 7 1.01 -39.56 -33.41
C CYS A 7 0.79 -41.07 -33.60
N GLN A 8 1.02 -41.87 -32.56
CA GLN A 8 0.90 -43.33 -32.61
C GLN A 8 -0.54 -43.81 -32.40
N LEU A 9 -1.47 -42.91 -32.06
CA LEU A 9 -2.87 -43.27 -31.95
C LEU A 9 -3.44 -43.60 -33.34
N PRO A 10 -4.30 -44.62 -33.47
CA PRO A 10 -4.92 -44.94 -34.75
C PRO A 10 -5.86 -43.81 -35.19
N PRO A 11 -6.04 -43.54 -36.49
CA PRO A 11 -7.13 -42.70 -36.96
C PRO A 11 -8.50 -43.23 -36.49
N PRO A 12 -9.45 -42.35 -36.13
CA PRO A 12 -9.36 -40.90 -36.16
C PRO A 12 -8.89 -40.32 -34.82
N PHE A 13 -8.20 -41.05 -33.94
CA PHE A 13 -7.76 -40.57 -32.61
C PHE A 13 -6.47 -39.74 -32.64
N SER A 14 -5.55 -40.01 -33.56
CA SER A 14 -4.41 -39.12 -33.87
C SER A 14 -4.85 -37.88 -34.66
N LEU A 15 -4.02 -36.84 -34.66
CA LEU A 15 -4.22 -35.69 -35.55
C LEU A 15 -3.90 -36.11 -37.00
N LYS A 16 -4.56 -35.47 -37.97
CA LYS A 16 -4.34 -35.75 -39.40
C LYS A 16 -2.93 -35.34 -39.84
N LYS A 17 -2.41 -34.29 -39.22
CA LYS A 17 -1.06 -33.76 -39.38
C LYS A 17 -0.54 -33.37 -38.00
N GLU A 18 0.70 -33.72 -37.70
CA GLU A 18 1.32 -33.38 -36.42
C GLU A 18 1.65 -31.87 -36.35
N PRO A 19 1.37 -31.21 -35.22
CA PRO A 19 1.84 -29.85 -34.97
C PRO A 19 3.36 -29.78 -34.94
N SER A 20 3.92 -28.68 -35.45
CA SER A 20 5.36 -28.38 -35.35
C SER A 20 5.78 -27.88 -33.96
N VAL A 21 4.84 -27.76 -33.03
CA VAL A 21 5.04 -27.24 -31.68
C VAL A 21 4.59 -28.26 -30.65
N PRO A 22 5.17 -28.25 -29.42
CA PRO A 22 4.67 -29.07 -28.33
C PRO A 22 3.18 -28.82 -28.07
N TYR A 23 2.45 -29.89 -27.81
CA TYR A 23 1.02 -29.82 -27.57
C TYR A 23 0.55 -30.88 -26.58
N THR A 24 -0.65 -30.64 -26.07
CA THR A 24 -1.38 -31.58 -25.23
C THR A 24 -2.72 -31.88 -25.89
N LEU A 25 -3.13 -33.15 -25.85
CA LEU A 25 -4.38 -33.61 -26.41
C LEU A 25 -5.28 -34.20 -25.31
N GLN A 26 -6.53 -33.73 -25.26
CA GLN A 26 -7.61 -34.39 -24.52
C GLN A 26 -8.63 -34.96 -25.51
N ILE A 27 -9.10 -36.18 -25.27
CA ILE A 27 -10.07 -36.87 -26.13
C ILE A 27 -11.28 -37.23 -25.29
N ILE A 28 -12.47 -36.91 -25.81
CA ILE A 28 -13.75 -37.26 -25.21
C ILE A 28 -14.56 -38.03 -26.25
N ILE A 29 -15.05 -39.20 -25.85
CA ILE A 29 -15.83 -40.11 -26.70
C ILE A 29 -17.20 -40.28 -26.05
N GLN A 30 -18.23 -39.83 -26.76
CA GLN A 30 -19.63 -39.99 -26.37
C GLN A 30 -20.36 -40.88 -27.37
N SER A 31 -21.31 -41.68 -26.90
CA SER A 31 -22.21 -42.42 -27.79
C SER A 31 -23.04 -41.44 -28.62
N ALA A 32 -23.28 -41.79 -29.87
CA ALA A 32 -24.08 -41.02 -30.81
C ALA A 32 -25.21 -41.87 -31.37
N ALA A 33 -26.30 -41.21 -31.78
CA ALA A 33 -27.33 -41.86 -32.58
C ALA A 33 -26.80 -42.20 -33.98
N PRO A 34 -27.35 -43.24 -34.65
CA PRO A 34 -26.99 -43.54 -36.02
C PRO A 34 -27.23 -42.33 -36.94
N PRO A 35 -26.29 -42.02 -37.87
CA PRO A 35 -26.52 -40.98 -38.86
C PRO A 35 -27.66 -41.39 -39.82
N PRO A 36 -28.27 -40.45 -40.57
CA PRO A 36 -29.42 -40.73 -41.43
C PRO A 36 -29.21 -41.82 -42.50
N LYS A 37 -27.95 -42.14 -42.84
CA LYS A 37 -27.56 -43.21 -43.78
C LYS A 37 -26.75 -44.32 -43.09
N GLY A 38 -26.75 -44.36 -41.76
CA GLY A 38 -26.04 -45.35 -40.96
C GLY A 38 -26.85 -46.62 -40.76
N ASP A 39 -26.15 -47.69 -40.41
CA ASP A 39 -26.76 -48.91 -39.92
C ASP A 39 -27.47 -48.64 -38.58
N PRO A 40 -28.79 -48.85 -38.45
CA PRO A 40 -29.50 -48.62 -37.19
C PRO A 40 -28.98 -49.48 -36.03
N ASN A 41 -28.30 -50.60 -36.31
CA ASN A 41 -27.70 -51.47 -35.30
C ASN A 41 -26.21 -51.17 -35.05
N GLY A 42 -25.64 -50.19 -35.75
CA GLY A 42 -24.25 -49.77 -35.60
C GLY A 42 -24.01 -49.00 -34.30
N ALA A 43 -22.82 -49.18 -33.72
CA ALA A 43 -22.36 -48.35 -32.60
C ALA A 43 -21.69 -47.08 -33.13
N TYR A 44 -22.33 -45.93 -32.90
CA TYR A 44 -21.80 -44.62 -33.31
C TYR A 44 -21.30 -43.83 -32.13
N VAL A 45 -20.27 -43.02 -32.38
CA VAL A 45 -19.68 -42.15 -31.36
C VAL A 45 -19.36 -40.78 -31.92
N HIS A 46 -19.47 -39.75 -31.07
CA HIS A 46 -18.87 -38.45 -31.27
C HIS A 46 -17.50 -38.43 -30.59
N ILE A 47 -16.47 -38.05 -31.35
CA ILE A 47 -15.11 -37.88 -30.85
C ILE A 47 -14.82 -36.38 -30.82
N PHE A 48 -14.71 -35.83 -29.62
CA PHE A 48 -14.29 -34.46 -29.40
C PHE A 48 -12.82 -34.43 -28.99
N LYS A 49 -12.04 -33.57 -29.65
CA LYS A 49 -10.62 -33.40 -29.37
C LYS A 49 -10.32 -31.97 -28.98
N HIS A 50 -9.79 -31.78 -27.78
CA HIS A 50 -9.23 -30.51 -27.35
C HIS A 50 -7.71 -30.55 -27.52
N VAL A 51 -7.22 -29.77 -28.47
CA VAL A 51 -5.78 -29.63 -28.78
C VAL A 51 -5.29 -28.32 -28.18
N TYR A 52 -4.40 -28.40 -27.21
CA TYR A 52 -3.77 -27.24 -26.60
C TYR A 52 -2.33 -27.11 -27.09
N LEU A 53 -2.08 -26.11 -27.92
CA LEU A 53 -0.76 -25.82 -28.48
C LEU A 53 0.02 -24.96 -27.47
N HIS A 54 1.25 -25.33 -27.13
CA HIS A 54 2.06 -24.63 -26.11
C HIS A 54 2.71 -23.34 -26.65
N ARG A 55 2.29 -22.87 -27.82
CA ARG A 55 2.77 -21.64 -28.46
C ARG A 55 1.60 -20.68 -28.71
N ASN A 56 1.83 -19.41 -28.39
CA ASN A 56 0.79 -18.37 -28.43
C ASN A 56 0.34 -17.94 -29.84
N LYS A 57 1.07 -18.30 -30.90
CA LYS A 57 0.74 -17.91 -32.28
C LYS A 57 1.00 -19.08 -33.23
N VAL A 58 -0.08 -19.66 -33.75
CA VAL A 58 -0.10 -20.67 -34.82
C VAL A 58 -1.15 -20.24 -35.84
N SER A 59 -0.90 -20.46 -37.14
CA SER A 59 -1.85 -20.01 -38.15
C SER A 59 -3.12 -20.86 -38.12
N ALA A 60 -4.28 -20.23 -38.35
CA ALA A 60 -5.55 -20.95 -38.38
C ALA A 60 -5.56 -22.03 -39.49
N SER A 61 -4.95 -21.74 -40.64
CA SER A 61 -4.83 -22.68 -41.77
C SER A 61 -4.09 -23.97 -41.35
N GLU A 62 -2.99 -23.85 -40.60
CA GLU A 62 -2.28 -25.01 -40.06
C GLU A 62 -3.15 -25.81 -39.08
N CYS A 63 -3.88 -25.14 -38.18
CA CYS A 63 -4.77 -25.82 -37.23
C CYS A 63 -5.89 -26.62 -37.92
N VAL A 64 -6.45 -26.08 -39.01
CA VAL A 64 -7.48 -26.76 -39.80
C VAL A 64 -6.92 -28.03 -40.45
N GLN A 65 -5.68 -27.99 -40.96
CA GLN A 65 -5.02 -29.15 -41.57
C GLN A 65 -4.76 -30.31 -40.59
N MET A 66 -4.71 -30.02 -39.28
CA MET A 66 -4.53 -31.05 -38.23
C MET A 66 -5.82 -31.84 -37.94
N CYS A 67 -6.98 -31.32 -38.34
CA CYS A 67 -8.28 -31.89 -37.99
C CYS A 67 -8.74 -32.94 -39.03
N TRP A 68 -9.30 -34.04 -38.54
CA TRP A 68 -9.97 -35.04 -39.40
C TRP A 68 -11.38 -34.58 -39.83
N SER A 69 -11.99 -33.68 -39.06
CA SER A 69 -13.37 -33.23 -39.20
C SER A 69 -13.46 -31.72 -38.96
N ASN A 70 -14.65 -31.23 -38.58
CA ASN A 70 -14.94 -29.81 -38.43
C ASN A 70 -14.09 -29.15 -37.32
N PRO A 71 -13.19 -28.23 -37.67
CA PRO A 71 -12.40 -27.50 -36.69
C PRO A 71 -13.26 -26.43 -36.01
N LEU A 72 -13.19 -26.35 -34.69
CA LEU A 72 -13.83 -25.30 -33.90
C LEU A 72 -12.77 -24.53 -33.10
N ARG A 73 -12.95 -23.20 -33.02
CA ARG A 73 -12.13 -22.34 -32.17
C ARG A 73 -12.90 -21.99 -30.92
N PHE A 74 -12.29 -22.20 -29.76
CA PHE A 74 -12.79 -21.64 -28.50
C PHE A 74 -12.38 -20.18 -28.40
N ASP A 75 -13.35 -19.31 -28.15
CA ASP A 75 -13.10 -17.94 -27.72
C ASP A 75 -12.94 -17.94 -26.19
N TRP A 76 -11.74 -17.61 -25.73
CA TRP A 76 -11.39 -17.59 -24.32
C TRP A 76 -11.73 -16.25 -23.62
N GLY A 77 -12.18 -15.25 -24.38
CA GLY A 77 -12.42 -13.90 -23.89
C GLY A 77 -11.20 -13.29 -23.19
N ASN A 78 -11.45 -12.41 -22.21
CA ASN A 78 -10.40 -11.72 -21.46
C ASN A 78 -9.84 -12.52 -20.26
N GLN A 79 -10.38 -13.72 -19.98
CA GLN A 79 -10.01 -14.52 -18.81
C GLN A 79 -9.69 -15.98 -19.17
N PRO A 80 -8.60 -16.24 -19.91
CA PRO A 80 -8.31 -17.55 -20.47
C PRO A 80 -8.12 -18.65 -19.39
N ARG A 81 -7.63 -18.30 -18.20
CA ARG A 81 -7.50 -19.26 -17.09
C ARG A 81 -8.86 -19.73 -16.57
N VAL A 82 -9.81 -18.82 -16.41
CA VAL A 82 -11.15 -19.14 -15.92
C VAL A 82 -11.92 -19.92 -16.97
N ALA A 83 -11.81 -19.53 -18.24
CA ALA A 83 -12.44 -20.23 -19.35
C ALA A 83 -11.86 -21.65 -19.53
N LEU A 84 -10.55 -21.85 -19.35
CA LEU A 84 -9.94 -23.19 -19.35
C LEU A 84 -10.43 -24.05 -18.18
N MET A 85 -10.62 -23.47 -16.99
CA MET A 85 -11.25 -24.18 -15.87
C MET A 85 -12.71 -24.54 -16.19
N ALA A 86 -13.49 -23.62 -16.77
CA ALA A 86 -14.86 -23.88 -17.15
C ALA A 86 -14.97 -24.99 -18.21
N LEU A 87 -14.11 -24.98 -19.22
CA LEU A 87 -14.03 -26.05 -20.21
C LEU A 87 -13.74 -27.39 -19.54
N ASN A 88 -12.72 -27.47 -18.68
CA ASN A 88 -12.42 -28.73 -18.01
C ASN A 88 -13.56 -29.19 -17.10
N PHE A 89 -14.27 -28.28 -16.45
CA PHE A 89 -15.43 -28.62 -15.62
C PHE A 89 -16.57 -29.17 -16.46
N MET A 90 -16.86 -28.55 -17.61
CA MET A 90 -17.86 -29.06 -18.55
C MET A 90 -17.49 -30.44 -19.06
N LEU A 91 -16.23 -30.66 -19.46
CA LEU A 91 -15.74 -31.95 -19.93
C LEU A 91 -15.85 -33.03 -18.85
N ASP A 92 -15.59 -32.71 -17.58
CA ASP A 92 -15.77 -33.64 -16.46
C ASP A 92 -17.24 -34.05 -16.26
N LYS A 93 -18.20 -33.18 -16.63
CA LYS A 93 -19.64 -33.45 -16.52
C LYS A 93 -20.26 -34.13 -17.74
N MET A 94 -19.55 -34.16 -18.87
CA MET A 94 -20.03 -34.75 -20.12
C MET A 94 -20.10 -36.29 -20.11
N GLY A 95 -19.48 -36.98 -19.13
CA GLY A 95 -19.48 -38.45 -19.07
C GLY A 95 -18.78 -39.11 -20.28
N GLY A 96 -19.11 -40.37 -20.56
CA GLY A 96 -18.49 -41.13 -21.66
C GLY A 96 -17.06 -41.61 -21.37
N LYS A 97 -16.35 -42.06 -22.41
CA LYS A 97 -14.95 -42.48 -22.30
C LYS A 97 -14.05 -41.28 -22.56
N GLN A 98 -13.11 -41.01 -21.64
CA GLN A 98 -12.29 -39.80 -21.72
C GLN A 98 -10.81 -40.10 -21.49
N VAL A 99 -9.95 -39.38 -22.21
CA VAL A 99 -8.51 -39.26 -21.99
C VAL A 99 -8.22 -37.80 -21.66
N ARG A 100 -7.83 -37.53 -20.41
CA ARG A 100 -7.75 -36.17 -19.85
C ARG A 100 -6.34 -35.90 -19.32
N PHE A 101 -5.77 -34.77 -19.70
CA PHE A 101 -4.49 -34.29 -19.19
C PHE A 101 -4.64 -33.38 -17.98
N TRP A 102 -5.60 -32.45 -18.00
CA TRP A 102 -5.96 -31.63 -16.84
C TRP A 102 -7.18 -32.20 -16.14
N LEU A 103 -7.10 -32.26 -14.81
CA LEU A 103 -8.20 -32.59 -13.91
C LEU A 103 -8.43 -31.43 -12.96
N ILE A 104 -9.69 -31.06 -12.72
CA ILE A 104 -10.01 -30.07 -11.70
C ILE A 104 -9.93 -30.76 -10.35
N LYS A 105 -8.91 -30.39 -9.57
CA LYS A 105 -8.86 -30.77 -8.16
C LYS A 105 -9.65 -29.74 -7.33
N PRO A 106 -10.60 -30.17 -6.49
CA PRO A 106 -11.23 -29.26 -5.54
C PRO A 106 -10.16 -28.66 -4.64
N LYS A 107 -10.05 -27.33 -4.59
CA LYS A 107 -9.31 -26.63 -3.53
C LYS A 107 -10.17 -26.59 -2.26
N TYR A 108 -10.42 -27.75 -1.68
CA TYR A 108 -11.01 -27.85 -0.34
C TYR A 108 -9.99 -28.48 0.62
N GLU A 109 -8.79 -27.89 0.69
CA GLU A 109 -8.13 -27.89 1.98
C GLU A 109 -8.92 -26.90 2.83
N LYS A 110 -9.75 -27.41 3.75
CA LYS A 110 -10.25 -26.61 4.85
C LYS A 110 -9.02 -25.93 5.44
N LYS A 111 -8.90 -24.61 5.26
CA LYS A 111 -7.93 -23.82 6.02
C LYS A 111 -8.20 -24.19 7.47
N VAL A 112 -7.22 -24.81 8.12
CA VAL A 112 -7.30 -25.12 9.55
C VAL A 112 -7.70 -23.82 10.22
N SER A 113 -8.91 -23.78 10.75
CA SER A 113 -9.35 -22.66 11.57
C SER A 113 -8.52 -22.76 12.83
N LEU A 114 -7.41 -22.03 12.86
CA LEU A 114 -6.58 -21.90 14.05
C LEU A 114 -7.51 -21.51 15.20
N ASP A 115 -7.43 -22.27 16.29
CA ASP A 115 -8.10 -21.95 17.55
C ASP A 115 -7.81 -20.49 17.94
N GLN A 116 -8.77 -19.83 18.58
CA GLN A 116 -8.65 -18.41 18.91
C GLN A 116 -7.46 -18.16 19.85
N GLN A 117 -7.24 -19.05 20.83
CA GLN A 117 -6.10 -18.94 21.75
C GLN A 117 -4.78 -19.14 21.00
N ALA A 118 -4.69 -20.15 20.14
CA ALA A 118 -3.52 -20.38 19.31
C ALA A 118 -3.21 -19.18 18.39
N ARG A 119 -4.25 -18.50 17.91
CA ARG A 119 -4.12 -17.28 17.10
C ARG A 119 -3.60 -16.10 17.91
N GLU A 120 -4.12 -15.90 19.11
CA GLU A 120 -3.65 -14.83 20.01
C GLU A 120 -2.21 -15.06 20.45
N ASP A 121 -1.86 -16.29 20.82
CA ASP A 121 -0.50 -16.72 21.14
C ASP A 121 0.46 -16.48 19.96
N GLY A 122 0.05 -16.83 18.73
CA GLY A 122 0.85 -16.62 17.54
C GLY A 122 1.09 -15.13 17.23
N TYR A 123 0.06 -14.29 17.37
CA TYR A 123 0.23 -12.84 17.22
C TYR A 123 1.07 -12.22 18.34
N LYS A 124 0.95 -12.72 19.57
CA LYS A 124 1.80 -12.31 20.69
C LYS A 124 3.26 -12.70 20.43
N PHE A 125 3.49 -13.92 19.95
CA PHE A 125 4.82 -14.38 19.55
C PHE A 125 5.46 -13.51 18.47
N ILE A 126 4.73 -13.20 17.39
CA ILE A 126 5.21 -12.28 16.34
C ILE A 126 5.51 -10.89 16.93
N ARG A 127 4.70 -10.42 17.87
CA ARG A 127 4.90 -9.11 18.51
C ARG A 127 6.14 -9.08 19.37
N GLU A 128 6.47 -10.16 20.07
CA GLU A 128 7.60 -10.23 21.01
C GLU A 128 8.91 -10.59 20.29
N PHE A 129 8.87 -11.54 19.36
CA PHE A 129 10.06 -12.14 18.75
C PHE A 129 10.21 -11.84 17.25
N GLY A 130 9.20 -11.24 16.63
CA GLY A 130 9.25 -10.87 15.22
C GLY A 130 10.28 -9.76 14.96
N PRO A 131 11.00 -9.82 13.83
CA PRO A 131 11.98 -8.81 13.46
C PRO A 131 11.32 -7.43 13.35
N ARG A 132 11.99 -6.40 13.88
CA ARG A 132 11.48 -5.01 13.88
C ARG A 132 11.81 -4.26 12.60
N THR A 133 12.89 -4.65 11.93
CA THR A 133 13.38 -4.06 10.69
C THR A 133 13.63 -5.18 9.67
N ASN A 134 13.42 -4.90 8.39
CA ASN A 134 13.69 -5.88 7.33
C ASN A 134 15.06 -5.64 6.69
N ASN A 135 16.10 -5.61 7.53
CA ASN A 135 17.47 -5.53 7.04
C ASN A 135 17.91 -6.92 6.56
N ARG A 136 18.64 -7.00 5.45
CA ARG A 136 19.14 -8.28 4.88
C ARG A 136 18.06 -9.36 4.70
N ASN A 137 16.82 -8.97 4.35
CA ASN A 137 15.69 -9.89 4.18
C ASN A 137 15.30 -10.71 5.42
N GLN A 138 15.63 -10.24 6.63
CA GLN A 138 15.26 -10.91 7.89
C GLN A 138 13.77 -11.27 8.00
N PHE A 139 12.86 -10.51 7.39
CA PHE A 139 11.43 -10.86 7.42
C PHE A 139 11.14 -12.13 6.64
N MET A 140 11.81 -12.33 5.50
CA MET A 140 11.65 -13.54 4.68
C MET A 140 12.21 -14.74 5.43
N GLU A 141 13.45 -14.63 5.92
CA GLU A 141 14.16 -15.71 6.60
C GLU A 141 13.44 -16.13 7.88
N TRP A 142 13.14 -15.16 8.75
CA TRP A 142 12.42 -15.41 9.99
C TRP A 142 11.02 -15.98 9.72
N THR A 143 10.26 -15.43 8.77
CA THR A 143 8.94 -15.99 8.46
C THR A 143 9.06 -17.43 8.00
N TYR A 144 9.98 -17.71 7.07
CA TYR A 144 10.16 -19.05 6.52
C TYR A 144 10.58 -20.05 7.61
N GLU A 145 11.50 -19.66 8.49
CA GLU A 145 11.93 -20.50 9.60
C GLU A 145 10.76 -20.79 10.57
N GLN A 146 10.05 -19.75 11.03
CA GLN A 146 9.05 -19.90 12.08
C GLN A 146 7.77 -20.61 11.62
N ILE A 147 7.36 -20.45 10.35
CA ILE A 147 6.19 -21.18 9.83
C ILE A 147 6.47 -22.67 9.58
N ASN A 148 7.74 -23.05 9.44
CA ASN A 148 8.16 -24.43 9.19
C ASN A 148 8.80 -25.10 10.44
N THR A 149 8.86 -24.40 11.58
CA THR A 149 9.40 -24.94 12.83
C THR A 149 8.37 -25.87 13.48
N PRO A 150 8.65 -27.17 13.63
CA PRO A 150 7.72 -28.12 14.25
C PRO A 150 7.42 -27.73 15.70
N GLY A 151 6.13 -27.69 16.07
CA GLY A 151 5.66 -27.25 17.39
C GLY A 151 5.76 -25.74 17.63
N GLY A 152 6.11 -24.96 16.61
CA GLY A 152 6.21 -23.50 16.68
C GLY A 152 4.84 -22.84 16.88
N LYS A 153 4.81 -21.69 17.57
CA LYS A 153 3.57 -20.93 17.84
C LYS A 153 2.85 -20.44 16.58
N ILE A 154 3.57 -20.38 15.45
CA ILE A 154 3.05 -19.97 14.14
C ILE A 154 3.33 -21.01 13.04
N GLU A 155 3.58 -22.27 13.42
CA GLU A 155 3.75 -23.38 12.48
C GLU A 155 2.53 -23.50 11.55
N GLY A 156 2.76 -23.63 10.24
CA GLY A 156 1.71 -23.78 9.23
C GLY A 156 0.87 -22.52 8.98
N TRP A 157 1.21 -21.37 9.58
CA TRP A 157 0.53 -20.12 9.30
C TRP A 157 0.82 -19.64 7.87
N SER A 158 -0.11 -18.85 7.32
CA SER A 158 0.08 -18.24 6.01
C SER A 158 1.25 -17.27 6.02
N GLU A 159 2.27 -17.55 5.20
CA GLU A 159 3.45 -16.71 5.02
C GLU A 159 3.10 -15.23 4.78
N GLY A 160 2.09 -14.95 3.95
CA GLY A 160 1.64 -13.58 3.69
C GLY A 160 1.10 -12.87 4.93
N LYS A 161 0.38 -13.57 5.81
CA LYS A 161 -0.12 -13.00 7.07
C LYS A 161 1.00 -12.77 8.08
N VAL A 162 1.91 -13.74 8.20
CA VAL A 162 3.04 -13.65 9.12
C VAL A 162 3.98 -12.53 8.72
N LYS A 163 4.23 -12.30 7.41
CA LYS A 163 5.02 -11.15 6.92
C LYS A 163 4.37 -9.80 7.16
N GLU A 164 3.05 -9.72 7.06
CA GLU A 164 2.36 -8.43 7.16
C GLU A 164 2.40 -7.87 8.59
N ALA A 165 2.45 -8.72 9.63
CA ALA A 165 2.52 -8.27 11.02
C ALA A 165 3.85 -7.54 11.35
N PRO A 166 5.06 -8.11 11.14
CA PRO A 166 6.34 -7.40 11.22
C PRO A 166 6.40 -6.18 10.29
N ARG A 167 5.82 -6.28 9.09
CA ARG A 167 5.73 -5.14 8.16
C ARG A 167 4.93 -3.98 8.72
N ASN A 168 3.83 -4.26 9.42
CA ASN A 168 3.05 -3.23 10.08
C ASN A 168 3.77 -2.62 11.29
N HIS A 169 4.56 -3.42 12.03
CA HIS A 169 5.45 -2.90 13.08
C HIS A 169 6.50 -1.95 12.50
N MET A 170 7.22 -2.38 11.47
CA MET A 170 8.23 -1.56 10.79
C MET A 170 7.64 -0.28 10.18
N ARG A 171 6.42 -0.35 9.64
CA ARG A 171 5.73 0.82 9.08
C ARG A 171 5.17 1.77 10.16
N GLY A 172 5.27 1.44 11.44
CA GLY A 172 4.69 2.22 12.54
C GLY A 172 3.16 2.23 12.56
N ARG A 173 2.50 1.44 11.71
CA ARG A 173 1.02 1.42 11.58
C ARG A 173 0.34 0.79 12.78
N GLN A 174 1.03 -0.06 13.53
CA GLN A 174 0.49 -0.71 14.75
C GLN A 174 0.38 0.25 15.94
N ASN A 175 1.19 1.33 15.98
CA ASN A 175 1.15 2.34 17.04
C ASN A 175 0.40 3.61 16.60
N ALA A 176 0.00 3.69 15.33
CA ALA A 176 -0.82 4.78 14.83
C ALA A 176 -2.26 4.56 15.27
N LYS A 177 -2.69 5.32 16.29
CA LYS A 177 -4.12 5.42 16.61
C LYS A 177 -4.78 6.18 15.45
N THR A 178 -5.59 5.51 14.64
CA THR A 178 -6.48 6.21 13.72
C THR A 178 -7.42 7.07 14.54
N LEU A 179 -7.35 8.38 14.34
CA LEU A 179 -8.29 9.32 14.93
C LEU A 179 -9.39 9.54 13.91
N ASP A 180 -10.55 8.92 14.15
CA ASP A 180 -11.74 9.11 13.31
C ASP A 180 -12.33 10.52 13.48
N TYR A 181 -11.96 11.19 14.57
CA TYR A 181 -12.41 12.53 14.93
C TYR A 181 -11.21 13.41 15.31
N TRP A 182 -11.04 14.52 14.58
CA TRP A 182 -10.05 15.55 14.87
C TRP A 182 -10.67 16.95 14.67
N PRO A 183 -10.98 17.69 15.75
CA PRO A 183 -11.77 18.93 15.67
C PRO A 183 -10.97 20.16 15.23
N PHE A 184 -9.65 20.04 15.07
CA PHE A 184 -8.77 21.17 14.79
C PHE A 184 -8.44 21.29 13.31
N THR A 185 -8.39 22.53 12.84
CA THR A 185 -7.95 22.90 11.49
C THR A 185 -6.77 23.85 11.58
N PHE A 186 -6.21 24.32 10.45
CA PHE A 186 -5.15 25.32 10.50
C PHE A 186 -5.55 26.62 11.20
N LYS A 187 -6.84 26.98 11.15
CA LYS A 187 -7.40 28.14 11.87
C LYS A 187 -7.40 27.95 13.40
N SER A 188 -7.26 26.72 13.88
CA SER A 188 -7.22 26.43 15.30
C SER A 188 -5.87 26.79 15.94
N PHE A 189 -4.82 26.95 15.14
CA PHE A 189 -3.50 27.33 15.64
C PHE A 189 -3.40 28.84 15.88
N THR A 190 -2.49 29.23 16.77
CA THR A 190 -2.10 30.64 16.91
C THR A 190 -1.51 31.14 15.60
N THR A 191 -1.79 32.40 15.26
CA THR A 191 -1.22 33.07 14.06
C THR A 191 0.30 32.96 14.05
N ARG A 192 0.94 33.08 15.23
CA ARG A 192 2.38 32.90 15.39
C ARG A 192 2.85 31.52 14.94
N PHE A 193 2.21 30.45 15.41
CA PHE A 193 2.62 29.09 15.04
C PHE A 193 2.32 28.80 13.56
N PHE A 194 1.14 29.20 13.09
CA PHE A 194 0.75 28.99 11.69
C PHE A 194 1.68 29.73 10.72
N ASP A 195 1.82 31.05 10.86
CA ASP A 195 2.55 31.88 9.90
C ASP A 195 4.06 31.67 9.97
N LYS A 196 4.62 31.56 11.18
CA LYS A 196 6.08 31.51 11.35
C LYS A 196 6.66 30.10 11.19
N VAL A 197 5.87 29.06 11.40
CA VAL A 197 6.33 27.66 11.34
C VAL A 197 5.63 26.90 10.23
N LEU A 198 4.30 26.70 10.32
CA LEU A 198 3.59 25.80 9.41
C LEU A 198 3.65 26.28 7.95
N VAL A 199 3.40 27.57 7.68
CA VAL A 199 3.47 28.14 6.32
C VAL A 199 4.84 27.91 5.65
N LYS A 200 5.93 27.87 6.42
CA LYS A 200 7.28 27.60 5.90
C LYS A 200 7.52 26.12 5.59
N MET A 201 6.81 25.21 6.26
CA MET A 201 6.93 23.76 6.06
C MET A 201 6.01 23.25 4.95
N LEU A 202 4.82 23.85 4.80
CA LEU A 202 3.79 23.39 3.84
C LEU A 202 4.30 23.21 2.40
N PRO A 203 5.15 24.08 1.83
CA PRO A 203 5.73 23.87 0.50
C PRO A 203 6.52 22.56 0.39
N ALA A 204 7.42 22.30 1.35
CA ALA A 204 8.25 21.10 1.36
C ALA A 204 7.41 19.84 1.59
N MET A 205 6.36 19.92 2.41
CA MET A 205 5.42 18.81 2.61
C MET A 205 4.62 18.45 1.34
N ARG A 206 4.46 19.37 0.39
CA ARG A 206 3.81 19.13 -0.92
C ARG A 206 4.78 18.71 -2.02
N GLN A 207 6.02 19.21 -1.98
CA GLN A 207 7.00 19.12 -3.07
C GLN A 207 7.90 17.89 -3.02
N HIS A 208 7.78 17.00 -2.04
CA HIS A 208 8.48 15.72 -2.12
C HIS A 208 7.84 14.82 -3.18
N GLU A 209 8.05 15.15 -4.46
CA GLU A 209 8.54 14.18 -5.43
C GLU A 209 9.77 13.57 -4.78
N GLU A 210 9.58 12.47 -4.07
CA GLU A 210 10.68 11.59 -3.67
C GLU A 210 11.24 11.02 -4.97
N ASP A 211 12.09 11.80 -5.62
CA ASP A 211 12.83 11.42 -6.80
C ASP A 211 13.48 10.06 -6.52
N ALA A 212 12.97 9.09 -7.28
CA ALA A 212 13.59 7.85 -7.70
C ALA A 212 14.58 7.18 -6.73
N THR A 213 14.22 5.95 -6.34
CA THR A 213 15.18 4.84 -6.19
C THR A 213 16.40 5.13 -5.33
N VAL A 214 16.30 4.85 -4.03
CA VAL A 214 17.49 4.71 -3.18
C VAL A 214 18.33 3.55 -3.72
N TRP A 215 19.42 3.90 -4.37
CA TRP A 215 20.48 2.98 -4.80
C TRP A 215 21.06 2.32 -3.55
N ALA A 216 20.70 1.05 -3.34
CA ALA A 216 21.33 0.06 -2.47
C ALA A 216 21.96 0.57 -1.15
N ARG A 217 21.12 0.85 -0.14
CA ARG A 217 21.24 0.64 1.33
C ARG A 217 20.03 1.38 1.94
N TYR A 218 19.31 0.82 2.92
CA TYR A 218 17.99 1.27 3.46
C TYR A 218 16.71 0.79 2.72
N SER A 219 16.75 -0.36 2.04
CA SER A 219 15.68 -0.90 1.16
C SER A 219 14.49 -1.59 1.86
N SER A 220 13.96 -1.08 2.97
CA SER A 220 12.75 -1.66 3.58
C SER A 220 11.65 -0.68 3.99
N ALA A 221 11.91 0.62 4.00
CA ALA A 221 10.86 1.63 4.14
C ALA A 221 10.30 1.99 2.75
N HIS A 222 9.05 1.56 2.49
CA HIS A 222 8.27 2.12 1.39
C HIS A 222 7.63 3.41 1.89
N PHE A 223 8.00 4.52 1.28
CA PHE A 223 7.40 5.82 1.49
C PHE A 223 6.21 5.95 0.53
N GLU A 224 5.03 6.23 1.06
CA GLU A 224 3.82 6.45 0.26
C GLU A 224 3.77 7.95 -0.07
N GLN A 225 3.79 8.28 -1.36
CA GLN A 225 3.70 9.66 -1.82
C GLN A 225 2.46 10.35 -1.26
N GLY A 226 2.63 11.53 -0.66
CA GLY A 226 1.55 12.29 -0.03
C GLY A 226 1.16 11.84 1.38
N ALA A 227 1.81 10.82 1.96
CA ALA A 227 1.59 10.40 3.34
C ALA A 227 2.67 11.01 4.26
N SER A 228 2.37 12.14 4.89
CA SER A 228 3.25 12.74 5.90
C SER A 228 3.40 11.82 7.12
N ARG A 229 4.62 11.43 7.46
CA ARG A 229 4.92 10.69 8.69
C ARG A 229 5.34 11.67 9.77
N HIS A 230 4.52 11.79 10.80
CA HIS A 230 4.80 12.64 11.95
C HIS A 230 5.16 11.76 13.15
N ALA A 231 6.34 12.00 13.73
CA ALA A 231 6.69 11.48 15.05
C ALA A 231 6.46 12.60 16.07
N CYS A 232 5.70 12.30 17.13
CA CYS A 232 5.47 13.24 18.22
C CYS A 232 6.22 12.72 19.45
N ASN A 233 7.44 13.22 19.65
CA ASN A 233 8.25 12.99 20.83
C ASN A 233 8.84 14.35 21.25
N ASN A 234 8.77 14.70 22.53
CA ASN A 234 9.26 15.99 23.04
C ASN A 234 10.22 15.93 24.26
N PRO A 235 10.92 14.83 24.60
CA PRO A 235 12.11 14.91 25.43
C PRO A 235 13.20 15.75 24.75
N TYR A 236 13.72 16.74 25.45
CA TYR A 236 14.85 17.56 24.99
C TYR A 236 15.75 17.88 26.18
N ASP A 237 16.99 18.28 25.90
CA ASP A 237 17.94 18.70 26.92
C ASP A 237 17.63 20.14 27.37
N ARG A 238 17.06 20.27 28.58
CA ARG A 238 16.72 21.59 29.15
C ARG A 238 17.93 22.46 29.42
N ALA A 239 19.06 21.86 29.82
CA ALA A 239 20.27 22.62 30.14
C ALA A 239 20.88 23.23 28.87
N GLU A 240 20.88 22.47 27.76
CA GLU A 240 21.31 23.00 26.47
C GLU A 240 20.32 24.05 25.92
N ASP A 241 19.01 23.89 26.13
CA ASP A 241 18.01 24.93 25.78
C ASP A 241 18.26 26.24 26.53
N ASP A 242 18.41 26.20 27.85
CA ASP A 242 18.62 27.39 28.68
C ASP A 242 19.91 28.12 28.31
N LYS A 243 20.97 27.36 28.05
CA LYS A 243 22.26 27.88 27.60
C LYS A 243 22.15 28.54 26.22
N ALA A 244 21.51 27.87 25.27
CA ALA A 244 21.29 28.41 23.93
C ALA A 244 20.43 29.68 23.99
N PHE A 245 19.36 29.67 24.80
CA PHE A 245 18.48 30.82 24.98
C PHE A 245 19.20 32.03 25.57
N ALA A 246 20.03 31.84 26.60
CA ALA A 246 20.82 32.92 27.18
C ALA A 246 21.77 33.56 26.15
N GLN A 247 22.41 32.73 25.30
CA GLN A 247 23.27 33.19 24.22
C GLN A 247 22.49 33.98 23.16
N MET A 248 21.37 33.44 22.67
CA MET A 248 20.50 34.08 21.69
C MET A 248 19.92 35.40 22.21
N LYS A 249 19.53 35.46 23.49
CA LYS A 249 19.01 36.67 24.13
C LYS A 249 20.06 37.79 24.20
N THR A 250 21.33 37.43 24.36
CA THR A 250 22.47 38.33 24.42
C THR A 250 22.89 38.81 23.02
N SER A 251 23.01 37.89 22.06
CA SER A 251 23.41 38.20 20.69
C SER A 251 22.30 38.86 19.87
N LYS A 252 21.03 38.71 20.28
CA LYS A 252 19.81 39.06 19.51
C LYS A 252 19.67 38.28 18.20
N ILE A 253 20.41 37.19 18.05
CA ILE A 253 20.30 36.27 16.91
C ILE A 253 19.51 35.05 17.39
N TRP A 254 18.32 34.86 16.83
CA TRP A 254 17.38 33.80 17.24
C TRP A 254 17.58 32.52 16.42
N GLU A 255 18.80 32.02 16.45
CA GLU A 255 19.19 30.79 15.76
C GLU A 255 20.19 30.01 16.61
N ILE A 256 20.17 28.69 16.45
CA ILE A 256 21.13 27.78 17.07
C ILE A 256 21.89 27.01 15.99
N SER A 257 23.15 26.70 16.25
CA SER A 257 23.95 25.88 15.33
C SER A 257 23.37 24.47 15.19
N HIS A 258 23.57 23.85 14.03
CA HIS A 258 23.17 22.46 13.78
C HIS A 258 23.67 21.50 14.87
N HIS A 259 24.93 21.62 15.25
CA HIS A 259 25.55 20.77 16.28
C HIS A 259 24.84 20.88 17.64
N ASN A 260 24.58 22.11 18.10
CA ASN A 260 23.92 22.30 19.39
C ASN A 260 22.44 21.88 19.34
N PHE A 261 21.78 22.03 18.18
CA PHE A 261 20.42 21.53 18.00
C PHE A 261 20.35 19.99 18.05
N VAL A 262 21.31 19.28 17.43
CA VAL A 262 21.37 17.80 17.52
C VAL A 262 21.54 17.35 18.97
N LYS A 263 22.41 18.02 19.74
CA LYS A 263 22.54 17.77 21.19
C LYS A 263 21.23 17.99 21.94
N LEU A 264 20.54 19.09 21.66
CA LEU A 264 19.26 19.45 22.28
C LEU A 264 18.21 18.34 22.10
N ILE A 265 18.12 17.75 20.90
CA ILE A 265 17.11 16.72 20.58
C ILE A 265 17.56 15.30 20.84
N THR A 266 18.83 15.07 21.21
CA THR A 266 19.38 13.73 21.47
C THR A 266 18.51 12.88 22.41
N PRO A 267 17.90 13.43 23.49
CA PRO A 267 17.00 12.67 24.35
C PRO A 267 15.75 12.10 23.63
N SER A 268 15.30 12.72 22.54
CA SER A 268 14.21 12.19 21.71
C SER A 268 14.61 11.03 20.80
N PHE A 269 15.92 10.82 20.61
CA PHE A 269 16.51 9.84 19.69
C PHE A 269 17.49 8.89 20.40
N SER A 270 17.22 8.54 21.66
CA SER A 270 18.12 7.71 22.50
C SER A 270 18.40 6.30 21.98
N ALA A 271 17.74 5.87 20.90
CA ALA A 271 17.93 4.58 20.23
C ALA A 271 18.67 4.70 18.90
N VAL A 272 19.16 5.89 18.55
CA VAL A 272 19.96 6.16 17.35
C VAL A 272 21.40 6.35 17.81
N ASP A 273 22.23 5.33 17.57
CA ASP A 273 23.61 5.30 18.04
C ASP A 273 24.61 5.82 16.99
N GLU A 274 24.24 5.81 15.70
CA GLU A 274 25.09 6.23 14.58
C GLU A 274 24.81 7.67 14.14
N VAL A 275 25.88 8.46 13.93
CA VAL A 275 25.79 9.86 13.51
C VAL A 275 25.24 9.97 12.09
N GLU A 276 25.61 9.03 11.22
CA GLU A 276 25.16 8.91 9.85
C GLU A 276 23.64 8.67 9.77
N ASP A 277 23.10 7.87 10.68
CA ASP A 277 21.66 7.64 10.80
C ASP A 277 20.95 8.92 11.24
N MET A 278 21.49 9.63 12.23
CA MET A 278 20.93 10.90 12.67
C MET A 278 20.95 11.96 11.56
N ASP A 279 22.05 12.06 10.81
CA ASP A 279 22.16 12.93 9.63
C ASP A 279 21.12 12.56 8.56
N ALA A 280 20.91 11.26 8.31
CA ALA A 280 19.92 10.79 7.35
C ALA A 280 18.49 11.11 7.77
N ILE A 281 18.17 10.98 9.06
CA ILE A 281 16.87 11.36 9.63
C ILE A 281 16.68 12.89 9.50
N MET A 282 17.69 13.66 9.91
CA MET A 282 17.69 15.12 9.78
C MET A 282 17.47 15.56 8.34
N ALA A 283 18.12 14.94 7.36
CA ALA A 283 17.99 15.30 5.96
C ALA A 283 16.55 15.23 5.42
N ARG A 284 15.70 14.39 6.02
CA ARG A 284 14.37 14.02 5.50
C ARG A 284 13.21 14.41 6.41
N THR A 285 13.50 14.95 7.60
CA THR A 285 12.48 15.20 8.63
C THR A 285 12.36 16.70 8.90
N HIS A 286 11.12 17.19 8.92
CA HIS A 286 10.80 18.50 9.48
C HIS A 286 10.77 18.40 11.01
N TYR A 287 11.44 19.32 11.70
CA TYR A 287 11.46 19.35 13.16
C TYR A 287 10.69 20.54 13.67
N ILE A 288 9.87 20.29 14.68
CA ILE A 288 9.28 21.30 15.56
C ILE A 288 9.58 20.82 16.98
N VAL A 289 10.38 21.57 17.72
CA VAL A 289 10.73 21.25 19.11
C VAL A 289 10.18 22.35 20.00
N ILE A 290 9.33 21.98 20.95
CA ILE A 290 8.62 22.91 21.83
C ILE A 290 9.31 22.87 23.19
N THR A 291 9.95 23.97 23.58
CA THR A 291 10.68 24.09 24.84
C THR A 291 10.02 25.09 25.79
N ASP A 292 10.55 25.19 27.00
CA ASP A 292 10.10 26.17 27.99
C ASP A 292 10.41 27.61 27.56
N ASN A 293 11.42 27.82 26.71
CA ASN A 293 11.89 29.13 26.26
C ASN A 293 11.31 29.56 24.90
N GLY A 294 10.97 28.61 24.03
CA GLY A 294 10.38 28.92 22.73
C GLY A 294 10.13 27.70 21.86
N MET A 295 10.20 27.90 20.55
CA MET A 295 10.06 26.85 19.56
C MET A 295 11.23 26.86 18.59
N TYR A 296 11.86 25.71 18.42
CA TYR A 296 12.78 25.48 17.31
C TYR A 296 12.03 24.89 16.14
N TYR A 297 12.34 25.33 14.94
CA TYR A 297 11.82 24.69 13.74
C TYR A 297 12.86 24.59 12.62
N ARG A 298 12.83 23.45 11.93
CA ARG A 298 13.74 23.14 10.83
C ARG A 298 12.98 22.42 9.72
N VAL A 299 13.11 22.93 8.50
CA VAL A 299 12.62 22.24 7.29
C VAL A 299 13.64 21.16 6.91
N ALA A 300 13.16 20.07 6.32
CA ALA A 300 14.01 18.95 5.89
C ALA A 300 14.94 19.45 4.80
N ALA A 301 16.24 19.22 4.99
CA ALA A 301 17.28 19.66 4.07
C ALA A 301 18.53 18.82 4.31
N THR A 302 19.29 18.53 3.26
CA THR A 302 20.59 17.85 3.36
C THR A 302 21.67 18.73 3.95
N THR A 303 21.46 20.05 3.97
CA THR A 303 22.41 21.03 4.49
C THR A 303 22.33 21.14 6.01
N LYS A 304 23.51 21.29 6.64
CA LYS A 304 23.68 21.48 8.09
C LYS A 304 23.66 22.98 8.44
N THR A 305 22.56 23.65 8.12
CA THR A 305 22.36 25.08 8.42
C THR A 305 21.92 25.29 9.87
N SER A 306 22.04 26.54 10.33
CA SER A 306 21.47 26.97 11.61
C SER A 306 19.96 26.75 11.67
N ILE A 307 19.45 26.47 12.87
CA ILE A 307 18.04 26.20 13.13
C ILE A 307 17.40 27.45 13.71
N ASN A 308 16.26 27.82 13.15
CA ASN A 308 15.49 28.97 13.58
C ASN A 308 14.84 28.73 14.94
N PHE A 309 14.84 29.76 15.78
CA PHE A 309 14.16 29.77 17.06
C PHE A 309 13.15 30.90 17.15
N ILE A 310 11.99 30.62 17.76
CA ILE A 310 10.93 31.59 18.02
C ILE A 310 10.76 31.67 19.53
N PRO A 311 11.23 32.74 20.20
CA PRO A 311 11.04 32.89 21.64
C PRO A 311 9.56 33.00 21.98
N TRP A 312 9.18 32.48 23.15
CA TRP A 312 7.88 32.81 23.72
C TRP A 312 7.81 34.31 24.03
N GLY A 313 6.74 34.96 23.57
CA GLY A 313 6.40 36.33 23.97
C GLY A 313 5.66 36.36 25.31
N ASN A 314 4.95 37.46 25.55
CA ASN A 314 4.03 37.61 26.70
C ASN A 314 2.71 36.83 26.52
N GLU A 315 2.53 36.20 25.36
CA GLU A 315 1.37 35.38 25.03
C GLU A 315 1.46 33.98 25.67
N PRO A 316 0.33 33.26 25.79
CA PRO A 316 0.33 31.87 26.24
C PRO A 316 1.33 31.01 25.46
N LYS A 317 2.04 30.13 26.17
CA LYS A 317 2.94 29.12 25.61
C LYS A 317 2.14 27.96 25.00
N ASP A 318 1.23 28.29 24.08
CA ASP A 318 0.33 27.34 23.44
C ASP A 318 0.43 27.44 21.92
N LEU A 319 0.20 26.31 21.26
CA LEU A 319 0.08 26.22 19.81
C LEU A 319 -1.33 26.55 19.35
N LEU A 320 -2.33 26.28 20.19
CA LEU A 320 -3.73 26.52 19.91
C LEU A 320 -4.12 27.96 20.25
N GLY A 321 -4.99 28.54 19.43
CA GLY A 321 -5.63 29.80 19.76
C GLY A 321 -6.46 29.66 21.04
N GLN A 322 -6.58 30.73 21.83
CA GLN A 322 -7.28 30.71 23.12
C GLN A 322 -8.73 30.20 23.01
N SER A 323 -9.42 30.50 21.91
CA SER A 323 -10.78 30.02 21.64
C SER A 323 -10.89 28.51 21.41
N GLN A 324 -9.77 27.82 21.18
CA GLN A 324 -9.71 26.39 20.89
C GLN A 324 -9.32 25.55 22.11
N VAL A 325 -8.88 26.20 23.20
CA VAL A 325 -8.41 25.52 24.42
C VAL A 325 -9.54 24.70 25.05
N GLU A 326 -10.75 25.25 25.14
CA GLU A 326 -11.90 24.53 25.70
C GLU A 326 -12.35 23.37 24.80
N ILE A 327 -12.26 23.53 23.47
CA ILE A 327 -12.51 22.45 22.50
C ILE A 327 -11.49 21.33 22.69
N PHE A 328 -10.22 21.65 22.96
CA PHE A 328 -9.17 20.68 23.23
C PHE A 328 -9.35 19.95 24.56
N LYS A 329 -9.72 20.66 25.62
CA LYS A 329 -10.07 20.04 26.90
C LYS A 329 -11.24 19.07 26.75
N ALA A 330 -12.31 19.49 26.08
CA ALA A 330 -13.45 18.64 25.79
C ALA A 330 -13.04 17.41 24.95
N TYR A 331 -12.28 17.62 23.87
CA TYR A 331 -11.74 16.56 23.03
C TYR A 331 -10.98 15.50 23.85
N LYS A 332 -10.07 15.94 24.72
CA LYS A 332 -9.27 15.07 25.58
C LYS A 332 -10.11 14.27 26.59
N LEU A 333 -11.19 14.86 27.11
CA LEU A 333 -12.06 14.22 28.10
C LEU A 333 -12.93 13.11 27.50
N ASN A 334 -13.41 13.26 26.26
CA ASN A 334 -14.29 12.26 25.63
C ASN A 334 -14.04 12.07 24.12
N PRO A 335 -12.90 11.52 23.67
CA PRO A 335 -12.50 11.53 22.25
C PRO A 335 -13.53 11.00 21.24
N HIS A 336 -14.51 10.20 21.69
CA HIS A 336 -15.49 9.51 20.87
C HIS A 336 -16.89 10.15 20.87
N GLY A 337 -17.19 11.08 21.79
CA GLY A 337 -18.54 11.63 22.00
C GLY A 337 -18.72 13.07 21.54
N HIS A 338 -18.01 13.48 20.49
CA HIS A 338 -17.95 14.89 20.08
C HIS A 338 -18.69 15.19 18.78
N GLN A 339 -19.19 16.42 18.69
CA GLN A 339 -19.71 17.01 17.47
C GLN A 339 -18.67 17.99 16.91
N LEU A 340 -18.43 17.90 15.60
CA LEU A 340 -17.54 18.84 14.91
C LEU A 340 -18.06 20.28 15.09
N PRO A 341 -17.19 21.28 15.24
CA PRO A 341 -17.60 22.68 15.20
C PRO A 341 -18.44 22.95 13.94
N PRO A 342 -19.52 23.76 14.00
CA PRO A 342 -20.39 24.00 12.85
C PRO A 342 -19.65 24.49 11.60
N SER A 343 -18.55 25.22 11.78
CA SER A 343 -17.69 25.75 10.72
C SER A 343 -16.55 24.81 10.29
N TYR A 344 -16.49 23.58 10.81
CA TYR A 344 -15.37 22.66 10.58
C TYR A 344 -15.19 22.34 9.10
N HIS A 345 -16.24 21.92 8.41
CA HIS A 345 -16.16 21.56 6.99
C HIS A 345 -15.76 22.75 6.10
N GLU A 346 -16.27 23.95 6.40
CA GLU A 346 -15.86 25.19 5.73
C GLU A 346 -14.37 25.47 5.95
N TYR A 347 -13.87 25.31 7.17
CA TYR A 347 -12.45 25.51 7.48
C TYR A 347 -11.55 24.43 6.89
N CYS A 348 -12.00 23.17 6.81
CA CYS A 348 -11.28 22.10 6.12
C CYS A 348 -11.15 22.40 4.63
N ALA A 349 -12.23 22.81 3.97
CA ALA A 349 -12.21 23.21 2.56
C ALA A 349 -11.22 24.36 2.33
N ARG A 350 -11.29 25.41 3.15
CA ARG A 350 -10.33 26.54 3.07
C ARG A 350 -8.89 26.13 3.37
N SER A 351 -8.66 25.22 4.31
CA SER A 351 -7.31 24.73 4.64
C SER A 351 -6.68 23.98 3.47
N GLN A 352 -7.48 23.39 2.58
CA GLN A 352 -7.01 22.78 1.33
C GLN A 352 -6.67 23.83 0.25
N GLU A 353 -7.29 25.03 0.32
CA GLU A 353 -7.07 26.15 -0.61
C GLU A 353 -5.87 27.04 -0.24
N VAL A 354 -5.51 27.15 1.05
CA VAL A 354 -4.35 27.95 1.52
C VAL A 354 -3.04 27.61 0.78
N PRO A 355 -2.65 26.35 0.59
CA PRO A 355 -1.44 26.03 -0.19
C PRO A 355 -1.61 26.23 -1.71
N ILE A 356 -2.79 26.59 -2.22
CA ILE A 356 -3.01 26.98 -3.63
C ILE A 356 -2.82 28.49 -3.81
N GLY A 357 -3.32 29.29 -2.85
CA GLY A 357 -3.22 30.76 -2.88
C GLY A 357 -1.83 31.31 -2.53
N ALA A 358 -1.10 30.68 -1.61
CA ALA A 358 0.23 31.16 -1.18
C ALA A 358 1.31 31.13 -2.30
N PHE A 359 1.06 30.43 -3.41
CA PHE A 359 1.95 30.37 -4.57
C PHE A 359 1.60 31.36 -5.67
N SER A 360 0.51 32.11 -5.53
CA SER A 360 0.14 33.19 -6.44
C SER A 360 0.19 34.50 -5.66
N MET A 361 1.12 35.40 -6.01
CA MET A 361 1.12 36.78 -5.53
C MET A 361 -0.09 37.57 -6.07
N VAL A 362 -1.30 37.11 -5.81
CA VAL A 362 -2.54 37.80 -6.15
C VAL A 362 -3.21 38.17 -4.84
N LYS A 363 -3.29 39.49 -4.58
CA LYS A 363 -4.13 40.05 -3.51
C LYS A 363 -5.50 39.37 -3.59
N MET A 364 -5.94 38.73 -2.51
CA MET A 364 -7.30 38.22 -2.44
C MET A 364 -8.28 39.36 -2.78
N PRO A 365 -9.17 39.20 -3.76
CA PRO A 365 -10.18 40.21 -4.04
C PRO A 365 -11.14 40.31 -2.85
N PRO A 366 -11.80 41.47 -2.64
CA PRO A 366 -12.87 41.58 -1.67
C PRO A 366 -14.00 40.60 -2.04
N GLN A 367 -14.62 40.03 -1.00
CA GLN A 367 -15.78 39.14 -1.08
C GLN A 367 -16.80 39.63 -2.10
N GLU A 368 -17.04 38.82 -3.12
CA GLU A 368 -18.38 38.58 -3.66
C GLU A 368 -18.36 37.31 -4.52
N VAL A 369 -19.50 36.62 -4.55
CA VAL A 369 -19.77 35.31 -5.16
C VAL A 369 -19.38 34.09 -4.30
N ARG A 370 -20.39 33.60 -3.56
CA ARG A 370 -20.42 32.23 -3.03
C ARG A 370 -20.25 31.24 -4.20
N PRO A 371 -19.22 30.39 -4.23
CA PRO A 371 -19.26 29.22 -5.09
C PRO A 371 -20.28 28.27 -4.46
N SER A 372 -21.37 27.99 -5.17
CA SER A 372 -22.26 26.89 -4.81
C SER A 372 -21.43 25.61 -4.69
N LEU A 373 -21.53 24.94 -3.53
CA LEU A 373 -20.92 23.63 -3.30
C LEU A 373 -21.28 22.71 -4.48
N LEU A 374 -20.25 22.20 -5.17
CA LEU A 374 -20.44 21.21 -6.22
C LEU A 374 -21.11 19.99 -5.60
N SER A 375 -22.11 19.43 -6.30
CA SER A 375 -22.80 18.23 -5.84
C SER A 375 -21.82 17.05 -5.70
N GLU A 376 -22.12 16.11 -4.79
CA GLU A 376 -21.30 14.90 -4.57
C GLU A 376 -21.00 14.13 -5.87
N GLU A 377 -21.90 14.22 -6.85
CA GLU A 377 -21.76 13.55 -8.14
C GLU A 377 -20.65 14.20 -8.99
N ALA A 378 -20.52 15.53 -8.94
CA ALA A 378 -19.43 16.25 -9.61
C ALA A 378 -18.06 15.98 -8.97
N LEU A 379 -18.01 15.78 -7.65
CA LEU A 379 -16.80 15.37 -6.92
C LEU A 379 -16.34 13.95 -7.34
N ARG A 380 -17.29 13.01 -7.52
CA ARG A 380 -16.97 11.64 -7.95
C ARG A 380 -16.48 11.54 -9.39
N VAL A 381 -16.99 12.38 -10.30
CA VAL A 381 -16.58 12.40 -11.71
C VAL A 381 -15.14 12.90 -11.86
N ARG A 382 -14.71 13.87 -11.04
CA ARG A 382 -13.37 14.47 -11.13
C ARG A 382 -12.25 13.49 -10.73
N VAL A 383 -12.48 12.71 -9.68
CA VAL A 383 -11.52 11.67 -9.19
C VAL A 383 -11.28 10.57 -10.24
N LYS A 384 -12.26 10.28 -11.09
CA LYS A 384 -12.09 9.31 -12.19
C LYS A 384 -11.36 9.87 -13.40
N LYS A 385 -11.50 11.16 -13.70
CA LYS A 385 -10.88 11.76 -14.90
C LYS A 385 -9.36 11.93 -14.76
N GLU A 386 -8.89 12.36 -13.58
CA GLU A 386 -7.44 12.54 -13.34
C GLU A 386 -6.64 11.24 -13.40
N LYS A 387 -7.26 10.08 -13.07
CA LYS A 387 -6.59 8.77 -13.17
C LYS A 387 -6.48 8.24 -14.61
N VAL A 388 -7.20 8.80 -15.58
CA VAL A 388 -7.20 8.30 -16.97
C VAL A 388 -6.23 9.10 -17.85
N THR A 389 -6.00 10.38 -17.56
CA THR A 389 -5.09 11.23 -18.36
C THR A 389 -3.59 10.98 -18.15
N HIS A 390 -3.20 10.20 -17.12
CA HIS A 390 -1.80 9.80 -16.90
C HIS A 390 -1.53 8.31 -17.16
N ALA A 391 -2.45 7.61 -17.81
CA ALA A 391 -2.33 6.17 -18.07
C ALA A 391 -2.37 5.77 -19.56
N PHE A 392 -2.20 6.73 -20.48
CA PHE A 392 -2.00 6.46 -21.91
C PHE A 392 -0.90 7.33 -22.49
#